data_AF-A0A2S7K4W5-F1
#
_entry.id   AF-A0A2S7K4W5-F1
#
_cell.length_a   1.000
_cell.length_b   1.000
_cell.length_c   1.000
_cell.angle_alpha   90.00
_cell.angle_beta   90.00
_cell.angle_gamma   90.00
#
_symmetry.space_group_name_H-M   'P 1'
#
loop_
_entity.id
_entity.type
_entity.pdbx_description
1 polymer ?
#
loop_
_entity_poly.entity_id
_entity_poly.type
_entity_poly.pdbx_seq_one_letter_code
_entity_poly.pdbx_strand_id
1 'polypeptide(L)' 'MMAIKAHMETLNKRHQELEATINAETKSPGYDELRVVELKRQKLKIKDQLEELRTQNKLAS' A
#
# COMPACT_ATOMS: atom_id res chain seq x y z
N MET A 1 -2.89 -13.12 -18.72
CA MET A 1 -2.87 -12.47 -17.39
C MET A 1 -2.47 -10.99 -17.49
N MET A 2 -3.40 -10.10 -17.87
CA MET A 2 -3.15 -8.64 -17.87
C MET A 2 -3.87 -7.93 -16.71
N ALA A 3 -5.07 -8.41 -16.35
CA ALA A 3 -5.88 -7.79 -15.30
C ALA A 3 -5.21 -7.81 -13.91
N ILE A 4 -4.65 -8.95 -13.48
CA ILE A 4 -3.98 -9.07 -12.17
C ILE A 4 -2.73 -8.20 -12.10
N LYS A 5 -1.94 -8.14 -13.18
CA LYS A 5 -0.74 -7.28 -13.27
C LYS A 5 -1.10 -5.80 -13.15
N ALA A 6 -2.14 -5.35 -13.86
CA ALA A 6 -2.62 -3.97 -13.77
C ALA A 6 -3.15 -3.64 -12.35
N HIS A 7 -3.81 -4.60 -11.70
CA HIS A 7 -4.30 -4.43 -10.34
C HIS A 7 -3.14 -4.31 -9.32
N MET A 8 -2.13 -5.17 -9.45
CA MET A 8 -0.89 -5.06 -8.67
C MET A 8 -0.20 -3.72 -8.85
N GLU A 9 -0.06 -3.24 -10.08
CA GLU A 9 0.61 -1.97 -10.38
C GLU A 9 -0.14 -0.78 -9.74
N THR A 10 -1.48 -0.84 -9.75
CA THR A 10 -2.35 0.16 -9.09
C THR A 10 -2.17 0.15 -7.57
N LEU A 11 -2.16 -1.04 -6.95
CA LEU A 11 -1.90 -1.20 -5.52
C LEU A 11 -0.49 -0.73 -5.14
N ASN A 12 0.50 -0.99 -5.99
CA ASN A 12 1.88 -0.56 -5.76
C ASN A 12 2.01 0.97 -5.82
N LYS A 13 1.33 1.62 -6.77
CA LYS A 13 1.25 3.10 -6.80
C LYS A 13 0.63 3.65 -5.53
N ARG A 14 -0.52 3.12 -5.09
CA ARG A 14 -1.14 3.53 -3.82
C ARG A 14 -0.21 3.31 -2.63
N HIS A 15 0.55 2.22 -2.61
CA HIS A 15 1.54 1.96 -1.56
C HIS A 15 2.60 3.06 -1.49
N GLN A 16 3.16 3.43 -2.64
CA GLN A 16 4.17 4.49 -2.74
C GLN A 16 3.61 5.85 -2.33
N GLU A 17 2.38 6.18 -2.72
CA GLU A 17 1.71 7.41 -2.31
C GLU A 17 1.46 7.46 -0.79
N LEU A 18 1.04 6.35 -0.19
CA LEU A 18 0.87 6.20 1.25
C LEU A 18 2.20 6.38 1.98
N GLU A 19 3.29 5.77 1.50
CA GLU A 19 4.62 5.95 2.07
C GLU A 19 5.11 7.39 1.97
N ALA A 20 4.92 8.03 0.83
CA ALA A 20 5.29 9.43 0.64
C ALA A 20 4.52 10.35 1.58
N THR A 21 3.22 10.09 1.75
CA THR A 21 2.34 10.84 2.67
C THR A 21 2.77 10.64 4.12
N ILE A 22 3.05 9.40 4.54
CA ILE A 22 3.58 9.09 5.88
C ILE A 22 4.87 9.85 6.12
N ASN A 23 5.82 9.80 5.18
CA ASN A 23 7.10 10.48 5.32
C ASN A 23 6.97 12.00 5.37
N ALA A 24 6.05 12.58 4.59
CA ALA A 24 5.78 14.02 4.60
C ALA A 24 5.16 14.45 5.94
N GLU A 25 4.15 13.73 6.43
CA GLU A 25 3.54 13.95 7.74
C GLU A 25 4.59 13.82 8.85
N THR A 26 5.30 12.69 8.94
CA THR A 26 6.27 12.44 10.02
C THR A 26 7.43 13.44 10.04
N LYS A 27 7.75 14.08 8.91
CA LYS A 27 8.76 15.16 8.82
C LYS A 27 8.24 16.51 9.29
N SER A 28 6.92 16.71 9.34
CA SER A 28 6.32 17.96 9.77
C SER A 28 6.35 18.08 11.30
N PRO A 29 6.82 19.21 11.87
CA PRO A 29 6.73 19.44 13.31
C PRO A 29 5.25 19.60 13.71
N GLY A 30 4.76 18.74 14.62
CA GLY A 30 3.35 18.70 15.02
C GLY A 30 2.48 17.74 14.21
N TYR A 31 3.08 16.74 13.55
CA TYR A 31 2.34 15.71 12.84
C TYR A 31 1.40 14.93 13.75
N ASP A 32 0.27 14.51 13.20
CA ASP A 32 -0.72 13.76 13.95
C ASP A 32 -0.32 12.28 13.99
N GLU A 33 0.10 11.81 15.17
CA GLU A 33 0.45 10.40 15.37
C GLU A 33 -0.70 9.46 15.00
N LEU A 34 -1.97 9.84 15.25
CA LEU A 34 -3.12 9.03 14.86
C LEU A 34 -3.19 8.87 13.34
N ARG A 35 -2.92 9.95 12.61
CA ARG A 35 -2.91 9.94 11.14
C ARG A 35 -1.80 9.05 10.59
N VAL A 36 -0.59 9.14 11.15
CA VAL A 36 0.53 8.24 10.78
C VAL A 36 0.20 6.78 11.08
N VAL A 37 -0.46 6.48 12.21
CA VAL A 37 -0.90 5.12 12.56
C VAL A 37 -1.95 4.60 11.58
N GLU A 38 -2.93 5.41 11.19
CA GLU A 38 -3.91 5.04 10.17
C GLU A 38 -3.28 4.79 8.80
N LEU A 39 -2.36 5.67 8.38
CA LEU A 39 -1.65 5.51 7.11
C LEU A 39 -0.78 4.23 7.13
N LYS A 40 -0.09 3.93 8.24
CA LYS A 40 0.64 2.65 8.40
C LYS A 40 -0.30 1.45 8.35
N ARG A 41 -1.50 1.52 8.94
CA ARG A 41 -2.52 0.47 8.82
C ARG A 41 -2.99 0.27 7.39
N GLN A 42 -3.23 1.35 6.65
CA GLN A 42 -3.59 1.29 5.23
C GLN A 42 -2.45 0.68 4.39
N LYS A 43 -1.20 1.08 4.67
CA LYS A 43 -0.01 0.50 4.05
C LYS A 43 0.06 -1.02 4.28
N LEU A 44 -0.26 -1.48 5.49
CA LEU A 44 -0.31 -2.90 5.83
C LEU A 44 -1.40 -3.64 5.03
N LYS A 45 -2.61 -3.09 4.98
CA LYS A 45 -3.72 -3.66 4.19
C LYS A 45 -3.37 -3.82 2.71
N ILE A 46 -2.73 -2.81 2.11
CA ILE A 46 -2.29 -2.88 0.71
C ILE A 46 -1.26 -3.98 0.52
N LYS A 47 -0.37 -4.16 1.49
CA LYS A 47 0.63 -5.24 1.46
C LYS A 47 -0.04 -6.61 1.51
N ASP A 48 -1.03 -6.79 2.38
CA ASP A 48 -1.82 -8.03 2.46
C ASP A 48 -2.58 -8.28 1.14
N GLN A 49 -3.22 -7.25 0.57
CA GLN A 49 -3.90 -7.37 -0.73
C GLN A 49 -2.92 -7.73 -1.86
N LEU A 50 -1.71 -7.16 -1.86
CA LEU A 50 -0.67 -7.50 -2.81
C LEU A 50 -0.22 -8.96 -2.67
N GLU A 51 -0.05 -9.47 -1.45
CA GLU A 51 0.27 -10.88 -1.19
C GLU A 51 -0.87 -11.81 -1.62
N GLU A 52 -2.12 -11.45 -1.35
CA GLU A 52 -3.29 -12.20 -1.80
C GLU A 52 -3.34 -12.27 -3.33
N LEU A 53 -3.17 -11.13 -4.01
CA LEU A 53 -3.08 -11.09 -5.48
C LEU A 53 -1.88 -11.87 -6.02
N ARG A 54 -0.74 -11.85 -5.33
CA ARG A 54 0.44 -12.67 -5.68
C ARG A 54 0.12 -14.14 -5.61
N THR A 55 -0.57 -14.54 -4.56
CA THR A 55 -1.01 -15.91 -4.31
C THR A 55 -2.01 -16.35 -5.37
N GLN A 56 -3.02 -15.52 -5.67
CA GLN A 56 -3.97 -15.76 -6.75
C GLN A 56 -3.30 -15.87 -8.13
N ASN A 57 -2.34 -15.00 -8.44
CA ASN A 57 -1.57 -15.07 -9.68
C ASN A 57 -0.76 -16.37 -9.78
N LYS A 58 -0.23 -16.87 -8.66
CA LYS A 58 0.54 -18.12 -8.58
C LYS A 58 -0.35 -19.37 -8.70
N LEU A 59 -1.56 -19.32 -8.14
CA LEU A 59 -2.56 -20.42 -8.24
C LEU A 59 -3.21 -20.51 -9.62
N ALA A 60 -3.26 -19.40 -10.36
CA ALA A 60 -3.79 -19.34 -11.72
C ALA A 60 -2.76 -19.72 -12.81
N SER A 61 -1.54 -20.11 -12.42
CA SER A 61 -0.41 -20.48 -13.29
C SER A 61 -0.12 -21.97 -13.19
#